data_AF-A0A915MRL9-F1
#
_entry.id   AF-A0A915MRL9-F1
#
_cell.length_a   1.000
_cell.length_b   1.000
_cell.length_c   1.000
_cell.angle_alpha   90.00
_cell.angle_beta   90.00
_cell.angle_gamma   90.00
#
_symmetry.space_group_name_H-M   'P 1'
#
loop_
_entity.id
_entity.type
_entity.pdbx_description
1 polymer ?
#
loop_
_entity_poly.entity_id
_entity_poly.type
_entity_poly.pdbx_seq_one_letter_code
_entity_poly.pdbx_strand_id
1 'polypeptide(L)'
;MMNSVGCKVQSVLTSAVYAKVNLMAIDVDRFYQVIPLLQQIWSSPLQVVLSLFVLYQVMGWSVIGGVLFMIALIPCNLCVVRRTKIWQVLTGIRAVKLYAWEVPMKQVIDQIREHEVKLIRKAALLRTCSDVLNLTSPYFVSIITFALYIFSDPIHNILTPEVAFVSLTLFSQLRIPMMVLAELIGQLVQTAVSNRRLKHFLVAGEIDPEAVERDLDPQCESFKYLSGIIFSCTLISRPLR
;
A
#
# COMPACT_ATOMS: atom_id res chain seq x y z
N MET A 1 19.11 44.01 5.18
CA MET A 1 18.93 43.01 4.10
C MET A 1 19.39 41.60 4.48
N MET A 2 20.37 41.41 5.39
CA MET A 2 20.89 40.08 5.80
C MET A 2 19.85 39.15 6.48
N ASN A 3 18.86 39.66 7.23
CA ASN A 3 17.87 38.81 7.91
C ASN A 3 16.87 38.12 6.97
N SER A 4 16.60 38.71 5.80
CA SER A 4 15.69 38.12 4.80
C SER A 4 16.35 36.95 4.06
N VAL A 5 17.66 37.06 3.80
CA VAL A 5 18.43 36.00 3.13
C VAL A 5 18.66 34.82 4.09
N GLY A 6 19.02 35.07 5.34
CA GLY A 6 19.17 34.01 6.36
C GLY A 6 17.88 33.21 6.60
N CYS A 7 16.72 33.88 6.65
CA CYS A 7 15.42 33.22 6.79
C CYS A 7 15.05 32.38 5.54
N LYS A 8 15.48 32.81 4.35
CA LYS A 8 15.27 32.07 3.09
C LYS A 8 16.20 30.85 2.98
N VAL A 9 17.44 30.95 3.45
CA VAL A 9 18.38 29.83 3.51
C VAL A 9 17.92 28.80 4.56
N GLN A 10 17.49 29.24 5.74
CA GLN A 10 16.97 28.37 6.81
C GLN A 10 15.69 27.62 6.38
N SER A 11 14.78 28.27 5.62
CA SER A 11 13.55 27.63 5.13
C SER A 11 13.81 26.62 4.01
N VAL A 12 14.81 26.86 3.16
CA VAL A 12 15.24 25.92 2.13
C VAL A 12 15.97 24.73 2.75
N LEU A 13 16.81 24.95 3.76
CA LEU A 13 17.49 23.86 4.48
C LEU A 13 16.50 22.98 5.25
N THR A 14 15.56 23.57 5.98
CA THR A 14 14.53 22.80 6.70
C THR A 14 13.67 22.02 5.73
N SER A 15 13.15 22.63 4.66
CA SER A 15 12.37 21.90 3.65
C SER A 15 13.15 20.77 2.97
N ALA A 16 14.46 20.94 2.75
CA ALA A 16 15.33 19.88 2.22
C ALA A 16 15.55 18.74 3.24
N VAL A 17 15.75 19.04 4.52
CA VAL A 17 15.87 18.04 5.59
C VAL A 17 14.55 17.31 5.81
N TYR A 18 13.43 18.02 5.87
CA TYR A 18 12.09 17.42 5.96
C TYR A 18 11.79 16.53 4.75
N ALA A 19 12.16 16.96 3.54
CA ALA A 19 12.02 16.13 2.35
C ALA A 19 12.85 14.84 2.44
N LYS A 20 14.10 14.91 2.92
CA LYS A 20 14.97 13.74 3.14
C LYS A 20 14.41 12.79 4.19
N VAL A 21 13.97 13.30 5.34
CA VAL A 21 13.41 12.48 6.43
C VAL A 21 12.07 11.86 6.04
N ASN A 22 11.20 12.60 5.35
CA ASN A 22 9.93 12.07 4.84
C ASN A 22 10.16 11.01 3.75
N LEU A 23 11.15 11.22 2.88
CA LEU A 23 11.53 10.25 1.86
C LEU A 23 12.04 8.95 2.52
N MET A 24 12.91 9.06 3.52
CA MET A 24 13.37 7.91 4.32
C MET A 24 12.24 7.20 5.05
N ALA A 25 11.33 7.93 5.70
CA ALA A 25 10.23 7.34 6.45
C ALA A 25 9.25 6.57 5.54
N ILE A 26 8.94 7.11 4.37
CA ILE A 26 8.04 6.47 3.41
C ILE A 26 8.74 5.30 2.71
N ASP A 27 10.01 5.44 2.34
CA ASP A 27 10.75 4.39 1.63
C ASP A 27 11.03 3.18 2.53
N VAL A 28 11.39 3.38 3.81
CA VAL A 28 11.61 2.28 4.77
C VAL A 28 10.34 1.45 5.01
N ASP A 29 9.18 2.09 5.14
CA ASP A 29 7.89 1.40 5.27
C ASP A 29 7.60 0.52 4.05
N ARG A 30 7.94 1.00 2.84
CA ARG A 30 7.80 0.20 1.61
C ARG A 30 8.70 -1.04 1.61
N PHE A 31 9.95 -0.91 2.07
CA PHE A 31 10.85 -2.07 2.18
C PHE A 31 10.34 -3.08 3.20
N TYR A 32 9.84 -2.63 4.35
CA TYR A 32 9.25 -3.50 5.36
C TYR A 32 8.08 -4.32 4.80
N GLN A 33 7.22 -3.71 3.99
CA GLN A 33 6.07 -4.38 3.34
C GLN A 33 6.48 -5.40 2.27
N VAL A 34 7.67 -5.27 1.67
CA VAL A 34 8.15 -6.15 0.57
C VAL A 34 8.84 -7.41 1.07
N ILE A 35 9.45 -7.36 2.25
CA ILE A 35 10.10 -8.53 2.87
C ILE A 35 9.17 -9.76 2.91
N PRO A 36 7.91 -9.67 3.41
CA PRO A 36 7.00 -10.82 3.36
C PRO A 36 6.58 -11.19 1.93
N LEU A 37 6.52 -10.24 0.99
CA LEU A 37 6.21 -10.53 -0.40
C LEU A 37 7.29 -11.36 -1.09
N LEU A 38 8.57 -11.16 -0.77
CA LEU A 38 9.67 -11.97 -1.32
C LEU A 38 9.46 -13.46 -1.06
N GLN A 39 9.01 -13.81 0.15
CA GLN A 39 8.65 -15.18 0.50
C GLN A 39 7.43 -15.67 -0.30
N GLN A 40 6.46 -14.79 -0.52
CA GLN A 40 5.25 -15.12 -1.25
C GLN A 40 5.50 -15.29 -2.77
N ILE A 41 6.51 -14.64 -3.35
CA ILE A 41 6.85 -14.73 -4.78
C ILE A 41 7.15 -16.17 -5.21
N TRP A 42 7.86 -16.94 -4.40
CA TRP A 42 8.22 -18.33 -4.74
C TRP A 42 7.23 -19.35 -4.18
N SER A 43 6.61 -19.07 -3.03
CA SER A 43 5.62 -19.95 -2.41
C SER A 43 4.28 -19.97 -3.16
N SER A 44 3.79 -18.80 -3.59
CA SER A 44 2.51 -18.64 -4.32
C SER A 44 2.40 -19.50 -5.60
N PRO A 45 3.37 -19.50 -6.54
CA PRO A 45 3.27 -20.32 -7.75
C PRO A 45 3.29 -21.82 -7.44
N LEU A 46 4.10 -22.25 -6.45
CA LEU A 46 4.12 -23.65 -6.02
C LEU A 46 2.76 -24.07 -5.48
N GLN A 47 2.13 -23.23 -4.65
CA GLN A 47 0.79 -23.46 -4.12
C GLN A 47 -0.25 -23.57 -5.25
N VAL A 48 -0.22 -22.67 -6.25
CA VAL A 48 -1.15 -22.70 -7.39
C VAL A 48 -0.99 -23.99 -8.21
N VAL A 49 0.25 -24.37 -8.54
CA VAL A 49 0.53 -25.57 -9.31
C VAL A 49 0.07 -26.82 -8.56
N LEU A 50 0.39 -26.93 -7.27
CA LEU A 50 0.01 -28.07 -6.46
C LEU A 50 -1.51 -28.19 -6.30
N SER A 51 -2.19 -27.08 -6.00
CA SER A 51 -3.65 -27.07 -5.87
C SER A 51 -4.34 -27.43 -7.19
N LEU A 52 -3.87 -26.92 -8.34
CA LEU A 52 -4.42 -27.29 -9.64
C LEU A 52 -4.17 -28.75 -10.00
N PHE A 53 -2.99 -29.28 -9.67
CA PHE A 53 -2.65 -30.68 -9.89
C PHE A 53 -3.58 -31.62 -9.12
N VAL A 54 -3.76 -31.38 -7.82
CA VAL A 54 -4.67 -32.19 -6.98
C VAL A 54 -6.12 -32.05 -7.47
N LEU A 55 -6.55 -30.84 -7.81
CA LEU A 55 -7.90 -30.61 -8.30
C LEU A 55 -8.17 -31.36 -9.62
N TYR A 56 -7.19 -31.41 -10.53
CA TYR A 56 -7.27 -32.18 -11.76
C TYR A 56 -7.34 -33.69 -11.50
N GLN A 57 -6.64 -34.22 -10.49
CA GLN A 57 -6.76 -35.64 -10.12
C GLN A 57 -8.15 -35.99 -9.59
N VAL A 58 -8.79 -35.08 -8.86
CA VAL A 58 -10.08 -35.32 -8.21
C VAL A 58 -11.25 -35.17 -9.19
N MET A 59 -11.23 -34.17 -10.09
CA MET A 59 -12.37 -33.84 -10.97
C MET A 59 -12.07 -33.90 -12.48
N GLY A 60 -10.84 -34.23 -12.87
CA GLY A 60 -10.44 -34.35 -14.27
C GLY A 60 -10.59 -33.05 -15.07
N TRP A 61 -11.10 -33.16 -16.30
CA TRP A 61 -11.21 -32.07 -17.26
C TRP A 61 -12.22 -30.97 -16.86
N SER A 62 -13.17 -31.27 -15.98
CA SER A 62 -14.21 -30.32 -15.55
C SER A 62 -13.63 -29.08 -14.84
N VAL A 63 -12.43 -29.22 -14.26
CA VAL A 63 -11.66 -28.14 -13.60
C VAL A 63 -11.42 -26.94 -14.52
N ILE A 64 -11.28 -27.16 -15.82
CA ILE A 64 -10.94 -26.10 -16.79
C ILE A 64 -11.99 -25.00 -16.80
N GLY A 65 -13.27 -25.32 -16.60
CA GLY A 65 -14.32 -24.30 -16.51
C GLY A 65 -14.16 -23.39 -15.28
N GLY A 66 -13.77 -23.96 -14.14
CA GLY A 66 -13.47 -23.18 -12.93
C GLY A 66 -12.23 -22.29 -13.10
N VAL A 67 -11.18 -22.80 -13.75
CA VAL A 67 -9.97 -22.03 -14.07
C VAL A 67 -10.28 -20.90 -15.05
N LEU A 68 -11.11 -21.14 -16.07
CA LEU A 68 -11.53 -20.11 -17.02
C LEU A 68 -12.29 -18.97 -16.33
N PHE A 69 -13.20 -19.30 -15.40
CA PHE A 69 -13.90 -18.29 -14.61
C PHE A 69 -12.94 -17.51 -13.71
N MET A 70 -11.97 -18.17 -13.07
CA MET A 70 -10.93 -17.49 -12.28
C MET A 70 -10.11 -16.51 -13.14
N ILE A 71 -9.71 -16.90 -14.35
CA ILE A 71 -8.99 -16.03 -15.29
C ILE A 71 -9.85 -14.82 -15.67
N ALA A 72 -11.16 -15.00 -15.89
CA ALA A 72 -12.08 -13.92 -16.19
C ALA A 72 -12.24 -12.90 -15.03
N LEU A 73 -11.99 -13.31 -13.78
CA LEU A 73 -12.03 -12.42 -12.61
C LEU A 73 -10.78 -11.53 -12.45
N ILE A 74 -9.63 -11.95 -12.99
CA ILE A 74 -8.37 -11.18 -12.95
C ILE A 74 -8.51 -9.76 -13.55
N PRO A 75 -9.05 -9.54 -14.76
CA PRO A 75 -9.19 -8.19 -15.33
C PRO A 75 -10.18 -7.33 -14.54
N CYS A 76 -11.20 -7.93 -13.93
CA CYS A 76 -12.16 -7.24 -13.06
C CYS A 76 -11.42 -6.62 -11.85
N ASN A 77 -10.60 -7.42 -11.18
CA ASN A 77 -9.80 -6.99 -10.03
C ASN A 77 -8.79 -5.89 -10.39
N LEU A 78 -8.11 -6.00 -11.55
CA LEU A 78 -7.15 -5.00 -12.01
C LEU A 78 -7.81 -3.65 -12.33
N CYS A 79 -9.01 -3.66 -12.90
CA CYS A 79 -9.74 -2.43 -13.23
C CYS A 79 -10.08 -1.63 -11.96
N VAL A 80 -10.50 -2.32 -10.90
CA VAL A 80 -10.87 -1.71 -9.62
C VAL A 80 -9.65 -1.09 -8.94
N VAL A 81 -8.53 -1.81 -8.87
CA VAL A 81 -7.28 -1.31 -8.26
C VAL A 81 -6.77 -0.07 -8.99
N ARG A 82 -6.87 -0.02 -10.32
CA ARG A 82 -6.50 1.17 -11.09
C ARG A 82 -7.39 2.36 -10.77
N ARG A 83 -8.71 2.14 -10.70
CA ARG A 83 -9.69 3.21 -10.40
C ARG A 83 -9.46 3.78 -9.01
N THR A 84 -9.29 2.94 -7.98
CA THR A 84 -9.12 3.38 -6.59
C THR A 84 -7.83 4.17 -6.36
N LYS A 85 -6.72 3.79 -6.98
CA LYS A 85 -5.45 4.53 -6.89
C LYS A 85 -5.55 5.95 -7.47
N ILE A 86 -6.25 6.13 -8.58
CA ILE A 86 -6.45 7.46 -9.20
C ILE A 86 -7.25 8.38 -8.27
N TRP A 87 -8.29 7.86 -7.62
CA TRP A 87 -9.09 8.64 -6.68
C TRP A 87 -8.28 9.08 -5.45
N GLN A 88 -7.43 8.21 -4.90
CA GLN A 88 -6.60 8.55 -3.74
C GLN A 88 -5.59 9.68 -4.01
N VAL A 89 -4.96 9.66 -5.19
CA VAL A 89 -3.96 10.69 -5.57
C VAL A 89 -4.61 12.06 -5.78
N LEU A 90 -5.80 12.09 -6.40
CA LEU A 90 -6.57 13.32 -6.62
C LEU A 90 -6.99 13.99 -5.30
N THR A 91 -7.36 13.18 -4.30
CA THR A 91 -7.67 13.65 -2.94
C THR A 91 -6.44 14.25 -2.25
N GLY A 92 -5.30 13.55 -2.28
CA GLY A 92 -4.07 14.00 -1.60
C GLY A 92 -3.53 15.34 -2.10
N ILE A 93 -3.57 15.58 -3.42
CA ILE A 93 -3.04 16.83 -4.02
C ILE A 93 -3.92 18.06 -3.69
N ARG A 94 -5.23 17.87 -3.50
CA ARG A 94 -6.14 18.99 -3.17
C ARG A 94 -6.14 19.34 -1.69
N ALA A 95 -5.99 18.37 -0.79
CA ALA A 95 -5.91 18.62 0.65
C ALA A 95 -4.81 19.65 0.97
N VAL A 96 -3.61 19.49 0.39
CA VAL A 96 -2.47 20.41 0.57
C VAL A 96 -2.77 21.84 0.09
N LYS A 97 -3.57 22.00 -0.98
CA LYS A 97 -3.95 23.33 -1.50
C LYS A 97 -5.00 24.05 -0.64
N LEU A 98 -5.72 23.34 0.23
CA LEU A 98 -6.84 23.90 1.02
C LEU A 98 -6.39 24.43 2.40
N TYR A 99 -5.23 24.02 2.91
CA TYR A 99 -4.73 24.41 4.23
C TYR A 99 -4.09 25.82 4.30
N ALA A 100 -4.03 26.57 3.20
CA ALA A 100 -3.21 27.80 3.13
C ALA A 100 -3.97 29.14 3.08
N TRP A 101 -5.31 29.19 3.07
CA TRP A 101 -6.08 30.46 3.09
C TRP A 101 -7.40 30.34 3.89
N GLU A 102 -7.42 30.88 5.11
CA GLU A 102 -8.28 30.35 6.19
C GLU A 102 -9.75 30.85 6.30
N VAL A 103 -10.20 31.93 5.64
CA VAL A 103 -11.55 32.47 5.90
C VAL A 103 -12.48 32.57 4.68
N PRO A 104 -12.13 33.24 3.56
CA PRO A 104 -13.01 33.27 2.38
C PRO A 104 -13.07 31.92 1.65
N MET A 105 -12.12 31.03 1.92
CA MET A 105 -12.02 29.72 1.30
C MET A 105 -13.01 28.71 1.91
N LYS A 106 -13.60 28.98 3.08
CA LYS A 106 -14.44 27.99 3.81
C LYS A 106 -15.64 27.52 2.99
N GLN A 107 -16.37 28.43 2.35
CA GLN A 107 -17.51 28.07 1.50
C GLN A 107 -17.08 27.28 0.25
N VAL A 108 -15.91 27.62 -0.30
CA VAL A 108 -15.31 26.89 -1.43
C VAL A 108 -14.84 25.50 -0.98
N ILE A 109 -14.28 25.38 0.22
CA ILE A 109 -13.87 24.13 0.86
C ILE A 109 -15.09 23.22 1.07
N ASP A 110 -16.19 23.74 1.61
CA ASP A 110 -17.40 22.94 1.86
C ASP A 110 -17.99 22.41 0.54
N GLN A 111 -18.05 23.24 -0.51
CA GLN A 111 -18.45 22.80 -1.85
C GLN A 111 -17.52 21.72 -2.42
N ILE A 112 -16.20 21.87 -2.29
CA ILE A 112 -15.23 20.85 -2.75
C ILE A 112 -15.35 19.58 -1.92
N ARG A 113 -15.55 19.69 -0.61
CA ARG A 113 -15.66 18.58 0.33
C ARG A 113 -16.89 17.73 0.04
N GLU A 114 -18.02 18.32 -0.32
CA GLU A 114 -19.19 17.55 -0.76
C GLU A 114 -18.90 16.72 -2.02
N HIS A 115 -18.18 17.29 -2.99
CA HIS A 115 -17.78 16.56 -4.20
C HIS A 115 -16.77 15.46 -3.86
N GLU A 116 -15.80 15.74 -2.99
CA GLU A 116 -14.81 14.78 -2.55
C GLU A 116 -15.43 13.61 -1.79
N VAL A 117 -16.33 13.87 -0.84
CA VAL A 117 -17.02 12.81 -0.09
C VAL A 117 -17.87 11.94 -1.03
N LYS A 118 -18.49 12.51 -2.06
CA LYS A 118 -19.19 11.74 -3.10
C LYS A 118 -18.22 10.84 -3.89
N LEU A 119 -17.03 11.34 -4.24
CA LEU A 119 -16.01 10.55 -4.94
C LEU A 119 -15.43 9.45 -4.05
N ILE A 120 -15.11 9.75 -2.80
CA ILE A 120 -14.62 8.78 -1.81
C ILE A 120 -15.67 7.70 -1.58
N ARG A 121 -16.96 8.05 -1.44
CA ARG A 121 -18.06 7.07 -1.33
C ARG A 121 -18.16 6.17 -2.56
N LYS A 122 -18.06 6.74 -3.77
CA LYS A 122 -18.06 5.94 -5.02
C LYS A 122 -16.86 4.99 -5.08
N ALA A 123 -15.67 5.46 -4.71
CA ALA A 123 -14.47 4.65 -4.66
C ALA A 123 -14.56 3.53 -3.61
N ALA A 124 -15.10 3.85 -2.42
CA ALA A 124 -15.34 2.88 -1.36
C ALA A 124 -16.37 1.83 -1.80
N LEU A 125 -17.47 2.24 -2.45
CA LEU A 125 -18.48 1.32 -2.96
C LEU A 125 -17.89 0.37 -4.01
N LEU A 126 -17.11 0.89 -4.97
CA LEU A 126 -16.43 0.05 -5.96
C LEU A 126 -15.45 -0.93 -5.31
N ARG A 127 -14.72 -0.49 -4.28
CA ARG A 127 -13.79 -1.34 -3.53
C ARG A 127 -14.54 -2.46 -2.81
N THR A 128 -15.54 -2.12 -2.01
CA THR A 128 -16.34 -3.11 -1.25
C THR A 128 -17.06 -4.09 -2.19
N CYS A 129 -17.62 -3.64 -3.31
CA CYS A 129 -18.21 -4.54 -4.30
C CYS A 129 -17.20 -5.55 -4.82
N SER A 130 -15.96 -5.13 -5.05
CA SER A 130 -14.89 -6.01 -5.53
C SER A 130 -14.42 -6.98 -4.46
N ASP A 131 -14.33 -6.52 -3.21
CA ASP A 131 -14.02 -7.39 -2.07
C ASP A 131 -15.09 -8.47 -1.87
N VAL A 132 -16.38 -8.12 -2.04
CA VAL A 132 -17.50 -9.07 -2.00
C VAL A 132 -17.43 -10.06 -3.18
N LEU A 133 -17.14 -9.58 -4.40
CA LEU A 133 -16.96 -10.46 -5.55
C LEU A 133 -15.81 -11.45 -5.35
N ASN A 134 -14.70 -11.00 -4.75
CA ASN A 134 -13.57 -11.87 -4.41
C ASN A 134 -13.89 -12.87 -3.30
N LEU A 135 -14.66 -12.46 -2.29
CA LEU A 135 -15.09 -13.35 -1.20
C LEU A 135 -16.02 -14.44 -1.70
N THR A 136 -16.94 -14.09 -2.61
CA THR A 136 -17.96 -15.01 -3.13
C THR A 136 -17.49 -15.83 -4.34
N SER A 137 -16.42 -15.39 -5.01
CA SER A 137 -15.77 -16.08 -6.14
C SER A 137 -15.65 -17.60 -6.00
N PRO A 138 -15.09 -18.17 -4.90
CA PRO A 138 -14.93 -19.62 -4.79
C PRO A 138 -16.25 -20.39 -4.81
N TYR A 139 -17.35 -19.79 -4.36
CA TYR A 139 -18.68 -20.41 -4.46
C TYR A 139 -19.16 -20.46 -5.91
N PHE A 140 -19.02 -19.35 -6.66
CA PHE A 140 -19.37 -19.34 -8.08
C PHE A 140 -18.50 -20.32 -8.89
N VAL A 141 -17.20 -20.37 -8.62
CA VAL A 141 -16.27 -21.32 -9.24
C VAL A 141 -16.71 -22.76 -8.95
N SER A 142 -17.03 -23.07 -7.69
CA SER A 142 -17.46 -24.41 -7.29
C SER A 142 -18.77 -24.80 -7.99
N ILE A 143 -19.76 -23.91 -8.03
CA ILE A 143 -21.04 -24.15 -8.71
C ILE A 143 -20.83 -24.45 -10.19
N ILE A 144 -20.02 -23.62 -10.89
CA ILE A 144 -19.74 -23.82 -12.33
C ILE A 144 -19.01 -25.15 -12.55
N THR A 145 -18.01 -25.45 -11.72
CA THR A 145 -17.20 -26.66 -11.90
C THR A 145 -18.01 -27.92 -11.58
N PHE A 146 -18.83 -27.92 -10.53
CA PHE A 146 -19.73 -29.04 -10.22
C PHE A 146 -20.80 -29.23 -11.28
N ALA A 147 -21.36 -28.13 -11.82
CA ALA A 147 -22.29 -28.22 -12.93
C ALA A 147 -21.62 -28.90 -14.14
N LEU A 148 -20.42 -28.45 -14.53
CA LEU A 148 -19.67 -29.07 -15.63
C LEU A 148 -19.27 -30.52 -15.36
N TYR A 149 -18.96 -30.88 -14.11
CA TYR A 149 -18.64 -32.24 -13.71
C TYR A 149 -19.83 -33.20 -13.90
N ILE A 150 -21.02 -32.77 -13.49
CA ILE A 150 -22.27 -33.53 -13.65
C ILE A 150 -22.70 -33.58 -15.12
N PHE A 151 -22.58 -32.48 -15.86
CA PHE A 151 -22.99 -32.40 -17.27
C PHE A 151 -22.07 -33.14 -18.23
N SER A 152 -20.77 -33.26 -17.91
CA SER A 152 -19.81 -33.94 -18.80
C SER A 152 -20.10 -35.43 -18.93
N ASP A 153 -20.31 -36.13 -17.82
CA ASP A 153 -20.57 -37.59 -17.82
C ASP A 153 -21.58 -37.96 -16.72
N PRO A 154 -22.88 -37.85 -16.97
CA PRO A 154 -23.92 -38.05 -15.94
C PRO A 154 -24.01 -39.48 -15.40
N ILE A 155 -23.35 -40.46 -16.05
CA ILE A 155 -23.44 -41.89 -15.73
C ILE A 155 -22.23 -42.36 -14.90
N HIS A 156 -21.08 -41.68 -14.98
CA HIS A 156 -19.83 -42.11 -14.33
C HIS A 156 -19.32 -41.11 -13.29
N ASN A 157 -19.69 -39.83 -13.40
CA ASN A 157 -19.24 -38.78 -12.50
C ASN A 157 -20.29 -38.49 -11.42
N ILE A 158 -20.34 -39.34 -10.40
CA ILE A 158 -21.18 -39.10 -9.22
C ILE A 158 -20.43 -38.15 -8.28
N LEU A 159 -21.06 -37.04 -7.92
CA LEU A 159 -20.47 -36.08 -6.99
C LEU A 159 -20.55 -36.62 -5.56
N THR A 160 -19.48 -37.26 -5.08
CA THR A 160 -19.38 -37.72 -3.70
C THR A 160 -19.08 -36.54 -2.76
N PRO A 161 -19.50 -36.61 -1.48
CA PRO A 161 -19.21 -35.55 -0.51
C PRO A 161 -17.71 -35.31 -0.34
N GLU A 162 -16.90 -36.36 -0.37
CA GLU A 162 -15.43 -36.27 -0.30
C GLU A 162 -14.87 -35.41 -1.42
N VAL A 163 -15.24 -35.69 -2.67
CA VAL A 163 -14.84 -34.91 -3.84
C VAL A 163 -15.27 -33.45 -3.72
N ALA A 164 -16.53 -33.22 -3.32
CA ALA A 164 -17.09 -31.87 -3.21
C ALA A 164 -16.41 -31.02 -2.13
N PHE A 165 -16.16 -31.58 -0.94
CA PHE A 165 -15.49 -30.86 0.15
C PHE A 165 -14.02 -30.60 -0.16
N VAL A 166 -13.30 -31.60 -0.71
CA VAL A 166 -11.91 -31.44 -1.10
C VAL A 166 -11.78 -30.37 -2.19
N SER A 167 -12.60 -30.39 -3.24
CA SER A 167 -12.53 -29.36 -4.29
C SER A 167 -12.88 -27.97 -3.78
N LEU A 168 -13.89 -27.84 -2.92
CA LEU A 168 -14.32 -26.54 -2.38
C LEU A 168 -13.23 -25.90 -1.51
N THR A 169 -12.54 -26.70 -0.70
CA THR A 169 -11.39 -26.23 0.10
C THR A 169 -10.23 -25.81 -0.80
N LEU A 170 -9.91 -26.58 -1.84
CA LEU A 170 -8.86 -26.25 -2.81
C LEU A 170 -9.16 -24.96 -3.60
N PHE A 171 -10.40 -24.76 -4.04
CA PHE A 171 -10.82 -23.50 -4.69
C PHE A 171 -10.69 -22.30 -3.76
N SER A 172 -11.05 -22.46 -2.48
CA SER A 172 -10.87 -21.40 -1.47
C SER A 172 -9.40 -21.05 -1.24
N GLN A 173 -8.51 -22.06 -1.24
CA GLN A 173 -7.06 -21.86 -1.10
C GLN A 173 -6.45 -21.13 -2.31
N LEU A 174 -6.93 -21.40 -3.52
CA LEU A 174 -6.48 -20.74 -4.76
C LEU A 174 -6.86 -19.24 -4.84
N ARG A 175 -7.78 -18.77 -4.01
CA ARG A 175 -8.18 -17.35 -3.98
C ARG A 175 -7.06 -16.42 -3.51
N ILE A 176 -6.36 -16.81 -2.44
CA ILE A 176 -5.31 -16.00 -1.81
C ILE A 176 -4.19 -15.68 -2.81
N PRO A 177 -3.59 -16.65 -3.52
CA PRO A 177 -2.52 -16.36 -4.47
C PRO A 177 -3.00 -15.47 -5.63
N MET A 178 -4.26 -15.60 -6.07
CA MET A 178 -4.84 -14.72 -7.10
C MET A 178 -4.97 -13.26 -6.64
N MET A 179 -5.42 -13.05 -5.39
CA MET A 179 -5.55 -11.70 -4.82
C MET A 179 -4.17 -11.04 -4.63
N VAL A 180 -3.21 -11.81 -4.10
CA VAL A 180 -1.86 -11.32 -3.85
C VAL A 180 -1.15 -10.99 -5.16
N LEU A 181 -1.38 -11.73 -6.25
CA LEU A 181 -0.73 -11.47 -7.54
C LEU A 181 -0.96 -10.04 -8.07
N ALA A 182 -2.20 -9.53 -7.97
CA ALA A 182 -2.53 -8.18 -8.40
C ALA A 182 -1.90 -7.10 -7.50
N GLU A 183 -1.85 -7.37 -6.20
CA GLU A 183 -1.21 -6.48 -5.22
C GLU A 183 0.32 -6.44 -5.40
N LEU A 184 0.91 -7.61 -5.65
CA LEU A 184 2.35 -7.80 -5.84
C LEU A 184 2.90 -6.96 -6.98
N ILE A 185 2.21 -6.88 -8.12
CA ILE A 185 2.58 -5.99 -9.23
C ILE A 185 2.62 -4.53 -8.77
N GLY A 186 1.63 -4.11 -7.97
CA GLY A 186 1.56 -2.75 -7.45
C GLY A 186 2.68 -2.42 -6.48
N GLN A 187 2.97 -3.36 -5.57
CA GLN A 187 4.03 -3.19 -4.58
C GLN A 187 5.42 -3.22 -5.23
N LEU A 188 5.67 -4.15 -6.16
CA LEU A 188 6.94 -4.21 -6.91
C LEU A 188 7.26 -2.91 -7.65
N VAL A 189 6.28 -2.29 -8.31
CA VAL A 189 6.47 -1.00 -8.99
C VAL A 189 6.83 0.10 -7.99
N GLN A 190 6.14 0.15 -6.84
CA GLN A 190 6.43 1.13 -5.81
C GLN A 190 7.82 0.94 -5.21
N THR A 191 8.22 -0.30 -4.96
CA THR A 191 9.54 -0.66 -4.43
C THR A 191 10.65 -0.39 -5.43
N ALA A 192 10.43 -0.60 -6.73
CA ALA A 192 11.41 -0.28 -7.76
C ALA A 192 11.69 1.24 -7.80
N VAL A 193 10.65 2.07 -7.67
CA VAL A 193 10.80 3.54 -7.59
C VAL A 193 11.50 3.97 -6.29
N SER A 194 11.12 3.36 -5.17
CA SER A 194 11.75 3.60 -3.86
C SER A 194 13.24 3.24 -3.86
N ASN A 195 13.59 2.06 -4.39
CA ASN A 195 14.97 1.60 -4.52
C ASN A 195 15.81 2.56 -5.38
N ARG A 196 15.26 3.10 -6.46
CA ARG A 196 15.95 4.10 -7.30
C ARG A 196 16.26 5.38 -6.51
N ARG A 197 15.34 5.84 -5.65
CA ARG A 197 15.53 7.03 -4.81
C ARG A 197 16.57 6.79 -3.73
N LEU A 198 16.47 5.66 -3.04
CA LEU A 198 17.41 5.26 -2.00
C LEU A 198 18.82 5.13 -2.56
N LYS A 199 18.99 4.49 -3.73
CA LYS A 199 20.27 4.38 -4.41
C LYS A 199 20.85 5.75 -4.75
N HIS A 200 20.04 6.68 -5.25
CA HIS A 200 20.49 8.04 -5.54
C HIS A 200 20.92 8.79 -4.26
N PHE A 201 20.23 8.56 -3.14
CA PHE A 201 20.61 9.16 -1.86
C PHE A 201 21.93 8.60 -1.33
N LEU A 202 22.11 7.27 -1.36
CA LEU A 202 23.30 6.59 -0.85
C LEU A 202 24.56 6.86 -1.68
N VAL A 203 24.40 7.22 -2.96
CA VAL A 203 25.51 7.55 -3.89
C VAL A 203 25.75 9.06 -3.96
N ALA A 204 24.92 9.88 -3.31
CA ALA A 204 25.15 11.32 -3.27
C ALA A 204 26.46 11.61 -2.53
N GLY A 205 27.28 12.52 -3.07
CA GLY A 205 28.52 12.95 -2.43
C GLY A 205 28.23 13.51 -1.04
N GLU A 206 29.03 13.09 -0.05
CA GLU A 206 29.00 13.67 1.28
C GLU A 206 29.52 15.12 1.23
N ILE A 207 29.10 15.94 2.19
CA ILE A 207 29.57 17.32 2.31
C ILE A 207 31.06 17.26 2.66
N ASP A 208 31.89 17.99 1.91
CA ASP A 208 33.30 18.12 2.23
C ASP A 208 33.48 18.62 3.67
N PRO A 209 34.26 17.92 4.51
CA PRO A 209 34.44 18.29 5.90
C PRO A 209 35.09 19.68 6.08
N GLU A 210 35.74 20.20 5.04
CA GLU A 210 36.32 21.55 4.98
C GLU A 210 35.31 22.66 4.67
N ALA A 211 34.14 22.32 4.11
CA ALA A 211 33.07 23.29 3.84
C ALA A 211 32.17 23.56 5.07
N VAL A 212 32.40 22.85 6.17
CA VAL A 212 31.71 23.09 7.45
C VAL A 212 32.50 24.13 8.23
N GLU A 213 32.13 25.41 8.08
CA GLU A 213 32.49 26.46 9.04
C GLU A 213 31.91 26.07 10.41
N ARG A 214 32.75 25.43 11.22
CA ARG A 214 32.53 25.34 12.66
C ARG A 214 32.89 26.71 13.22
N ASP A 215 32.01 27.69 13.05
CA ASP A 215 32.10 28.91 13.83
C ASP A 215 31.97 28.49 15.30
N LEU A 216 33.13 28.37 15.95
CA LEU A 216 33.29 28.43 17.39
C LEU A 216 33.01 29.88 17.79
N ASP A 217 31.79 30.34 17.57
CA ASP A 217 31.37 31.66 17.99
C ASP A 217 31.25 31.60 19.52
N PRO A 218 32.14 32.25 20.30
CA PRO A 218 32.18 32.11 21.76
C PRO A 218 30.89 32.64 22.42
N GLN A 219 30.03 33.33 21.68
CA GLN A 219 28.73 33.79 22.13
C GLN A 219 27.68 32.66 22.23
N CYS A 220 27.87 31.52 21.54
CA CYS A 220 26.90 30.41 21.56
C CYS A 220 27.05 29.46 22.76
N GLU A 221 28.20 29.45 23.45
CA GLU A 221 28.35 28.67 24.69
C GLU A 221 27.45 29.18 25.81
N SER A 222 27.22 30.50 25.91
CA SER A 222 26.30 31.09 26.89
C SER A 222 24.85 30.62 26.70
N PHE A 223 24.43 30.29 25.47
CA PHE A 223 23.07 29.81 25.21
C PHE A 223 22.90 28.33 25.57
N LYS A 224 23.96 27.51 25.47
CA LYS A 224 23.95 26.12 25.98
C LYS A 224 23.84 26.07 27.51
N TYR A 225 24.51 26.97 28.23
CA TYR A 225 24.38 27.05 29.69
C TYR A 225 22.98 27.53 30.12
N LEU A 226 22.40 28.52 29.44
CA LEU A 226 21.03 28.99 29.72
C LEU A 226 19.96 27.93 29.38
N SER A 227 20.10 27.20 28.27
CA SER A 227 19.21 26.09 27.93
C SER A 227 19.34 24.90 28.89
N GLY A 228 20.54 24.60 29.38
CA GLY A 228 20.77 23.54 30.37
C GLY A 228 20.19 23.88 31.75
N ILE A 229 20.26 25.15 32.17
CA ILE A 229 19.68 25.63 33.42
C ILE A 229 18.14 25.65 33.35
N ILE A 230 17.56 26.04 32.21
CA ILE A 230 16.10 26.00 32.00
C ILE A 230 15.56 24.56 31.96
N PHE A 231 16.29 23.61 31.37
CA PHE A 231 15.90 22.20 31.36
C PHE A 231 16.05 21.53 32.72
N SER A 232 17.08 21.90 33.51
CA SER A 232 17.27 21.36 34.87
C SER A 232 16.27 21.95 35.88
N CYS A 233 15.86 23.22 35.74
CA CYS A 233 14.81 23.83 36.58
C CYS A 233 13.40 23.31 36.29
N THR A 234 13.13 22.78 35.08
CA THR A 234 11.81 22.23 34.74
C THR A 234 11.63 20.78 35.24
N LEU A 235 12.72 20.08 35.56
CA LEU A 235 12.71 18.70 36.07
C LEU A 235 12.66 18.59 37.62
N ILE A 236 12.81 19.69 38.36
CA ILE A 236 12.78 19.70 39.84
C ILE A 236 11.41 20.13 40.43
N SER A 237 10.46 20.55 39.60
CA SER A 237 9.18 21.15 40.04
C SER A 237 7.94 20.27 39.92
N ARG A 238 8.07 18.94 39.83
CA ARG A 238 6.91 18.02 40.00
C ARG A 238 6.98 17.33 41.37
N PRO A 239 6.34 17.86 42.42
CA PRO A 239 6.07 17.07 43.61
C PRO A 239 4.99 16.04 43.28
N LEU A 240 5.30 14.79 43.63
CA LEU A 240 4.34 13.72 43.83
C LEU A 240 3.20 14.20 44.74
N ARG A 241 1.97 14.23 44.21
CA ARG A 241 0.76 13.86 44.94
C ARG A 241 -0.33 13.44 43.97
#